data_AF-A0A1E5QUV2-F1
#
_entry.id   AF-A0A1E5QUV2-F1
#
_cell.length_a   1.000
_cell.length_b   1.000
_cell.length_c   1.000
_cell.angle_alpha   90.00
_cell.angle_beta   90.00
_cell.angle_gamma   90.00
#
_symmetry.space_group_name_H-M   'P 1'
#
loop_
_entity.id
_entity.type
_entity.pdbx_description
1 polymer ?
#
loop_
_entity_poly.entity_id
_entity_poly.type
_entity_poly.pdbx_seq_one_letter_code
_entity_poly.pdbx_strand_id
1 'polypeptide(L)' 'MTVRKMSVSISEDLVVFIDSYKNSRRCKSSSQVVEEALRLLLEKDLENAYREADKEIDSDWDVVAGDGLGDETW' A
#
# COMPACT_ATOMS: atom_id res chain seq x y z
N MET A 1 6.93 7.94 16.23
CA MET A 1 6.14 6.72 15.99
C MET A 1 6.09 5.90 17.27
N THR A 2 4.90 5.53 17.71
CA THR A 2 4.70 4.64 18.85
C THR A 2 4.81 3.18 18.39
N VAL A 3 5.84 2.47 18.86
CA VAL A 3 6.04 1.06 18.53
C VAL A 3 5.38 0.21 19.61
N ARG A 4 4.44 -0.66 19.22
CA ARG A 4 3.87 -1.70 20.11
C ARG A 4 4.51 -3.04 19.82
N LYS A 5 4.88 -3.76 20.88
CA LYS A 5 5.30 -5.16 20.78
C LYS A 5 4.07 -6.05 20.76
N MET A 6 4.10 -7.07 19.90
CA MET A 6 3.06 -8.10 19.81
C MET A 6 3.73 -9.47 19.72
N SER A 7 3.07 -10.48 20.30
CA SER A 7 3.43 -11.88 20.14
C SER A 7 2.39 -12.53 19.23
N VAL A 8 2.85 -13.32 18.27
CA VAL A 8 2.00 -13.96 17.26
C VAL A 8 2.53 -15.35 16.96
N SER A 9 1.62 -16.32 16.82
CA SER A 9 1.94 -17.66 16.33
C SER A 9 1.85 -17.68 14.81
N ILE A 10 2.91 -18.11 14.14
CA ILE A 10 2.96 -18.30 12.69
C ILE A 10 3.55 -19.68 12.37
N SER A 11 3.32 -20.19 11.16
CA SER A 11 3.87 -21.49 10.72
C SER A 11 5.38 -21.42 10.55
N GLU A 12 6.05 -22.55 10.75
CA GLU A 12 7.51 -22.68 10.61
C GLU A 12 7.99 -22.23 9.21
N ASP A 13 7.27 -22.61 8.16
CA ASP A 13 7.59 -22.22 6.77
C ASP A 13 7.64 -20.69 6.59
N LEU A 14 6.76 -19.95 7.27
CA LEU A 14 6.76 -18.49 7.22
C LEU A 14 7.90 -17.89 8.03
N VAL A 15 8.33 -18.53 9.12
CA VAL A 15 9.53 -18.13 9.88
C VAL A 15 10.78 -18.27 8.99
N VAL A 16 10.92 -19.41 8.32
CA VAL A 16 12.01 -19.68 7.37
C VAL A 16 11.99 -18.65 6.23
N PHE A 17 10.81 -18.32 5.71
CA PHE A 17 10.66 -17.28 4.71
C PHE A 17 11.14 -15.92 5.23
N ILE A 18 10.69 -15.50 6.41
CA ILE A 18 11.09 -14.22 7.03
C ILE A 18 12.61 -14.13 7.16
N ASP A 19 13.28 -15.20 7.63
CA ASP A 19 14.73 -15.19 7.77
C ASP A 19 15.46 -15.14 6.43
N SER A 20 14.98 -15.87 5.42
CA SER A 20 15.53 -15.81 4.06
C SER A 20 15.37 -14.42 3.43
N TYR A 21 14.20 -13.80 3.60
CA TYR A 21 13.89 -12.48 3.07
C TYR A 21 14.72 -11.41 3.77
N LYS A 22 14.85 -11.49 5.10
CA LYS A 22 15.69 -10.61 5.90
C LYS A 22 17.14 -10.60 5.40
N ASN A 23 17.71 -11.78 5.15
CA ASN A 23 19.09 -11.93 4.70
C ASN A 23 19.28 -11.42 3.26
N SER A 24 18.34 -11.71 2.36
CA SER A 24 18.44 -11.30 0.95
C SER A 24 18.27 -9.79 0.74
N ARG A 25 17.39 -9.14 1.50
CA ARG A 25 17.07 -7.71 1.37
C ARG A 25 17.81 -6.81 2.36
N ARG A 26 18.74 -7.35 3.15
CA ARG A 26 19.47 -6.65 4.22
C ARG A 26 18.53 -5.92 5.20
N CYS A 27 17.40 -6.53 5.52
CA CYS A 27 16.51 -6.01 6.56
C CYS A 27 17.20 -6.14 7.93
N LYS A 28 16.98 -5.16 8.80
CA LYS A 28 17.61 -5.07 10.12
C LYS A 28 17.02 -6.05 11.13
N SER A 29 15.76 -6.45 10.95
CA SER A 29 15.06 -7.35 11.87
C SER A 29 13.92 -8.10 11.17
N SER A 30 13.48 -9.20 11.79
CA SER A 30 12.27 -9.93 11.36
C SER A 30 11.01 -9.05 11.44
N SER A 31 10.94 -8.15 12.43
CA SER A 31 9.85 -7.17 12.53
C SER A 31 9.81 -6.21 11.33
N GLN A 32 10.95 -5.83 10.77
CA GLN A 32 10.98 -5.00 9.56
C GLN A 32 10.41 -5.74 8.34
N VAL A 33 10.68 -7.04 8.22
CA VAL A 33 10.10 -7.88 7.16
C VAL A 33 8.58 -7.95 7.30
N VAL A 34 8.09 -8.13 8.54
CA VAL A 34 6.65 -8.16 8.83
C VAL A 34 6.00 -6.80 8.57
N GLU A 35 6.65 -5.70 8.95
CA GLU A 35 6.15 -4.34 8.68
C GLU A 35 6.01 -4.07 7.17
N GLU A 36 7.00 -4.47 6.38
CA GLU A 36 6.96 -4.37 4.92
C GLU A 36 5.81 -5.22 4.34
N ALA A 37 5.67 -6.46 4.80
CA ALA A 37 4.58 -7.33 4.34
C ALA A 37 3.20 -6.75 4.66
N LEU A 38 3.02 -6.15 5.85
CA LEU A 38 1.78 -5.49 6.22
C LEU A 38 1.50 -4.24 5.38
N ARG A 39 2.54 -3.48 5.01
CA ARG A 39 2.42 -2.34 4.09
C ARG A 39 1.95 -2.78 2.71
N LEU A 40 2.53 -3.85 2.18
CA LEU A 40 2.12 -4.42 0.89
C LEU A 40 0.66 -4.92 0.90
N LEU A 41 0.21 -5.49 2.02
CA LEU A 41 -1.20 -5.85 2.19
C LEU A 41 -2.11 -4.61 2.18
N LEU A 42 -1.72 -3.55 2.89
CA LEU A 42 -2.47 -2.30 2.90
C LEU A 42 -2.54 -1.64 1.52
N GLU A 43 -1.44 -1.64 0.77
CA GLU A 43 -1.39 -1.12 -0.61
C GLU A 43 -2.32 -1.91 -1.53
N LYS A 44 -2.35 -3.25 -1.39
CA LYS A 44 -3.26 -4.10 -2.15
C LYS A 44 -4.73 -3.82 -1.84
N ASP A 45 -5.06 -3.63 -0.56
CA ASP A 45 -6.42 -3.28 -0.15
C ASP A 45 -6.81 -1.89 -0.67
N LEU A 46 -5.87 -0.95 -0.68
CA LEU A 46 -6.05 0.38 -1.24
C LEU A 46 -6.31 0.32 -2.75
N GLU A 47 -5.52 -0.46 -3.50
CA GLU A 47 -5.73 -0.67 -4.94
C GLU A 47 -7.13 -1.24 -5.22
N ASN A 48 -7.58 -2.21 -4.42
CA ASN A 48 -8.92 -2.77 -4.56
C ASN A 48 -10.01 -1.74 -4.26
N ALA A 49 -9.83 -0.92 -3.22
CA ALA A 49 -10.77 0.14 -2.88
C ALA A 49 -10.88 1.18 -4.00
N TYR A 50 -9.75 1.61 -4.57
CA TYR A 50 -9.75 2.51 -5.73
C TYR A 50 -10.42 1.87 -6.94
N ARG A 51 -10.15 0.60 -7.23
CA ARG A 51 -10.79 -0.11 -8.34
C ARG A 51 -12.30 -0.19 -8.19
N GLU A 52 -12.81 -0.33 -6.97
CA GLU A 52 -14.25 -0.32 -6.72
C GLU A 52 -14.83 1.07 -6.88
N ALA A 53 -14.20 2.09 -6.30
CA ALA A 53 -14.62 3.48 -6.42
C ALA A 53 -14.64 3.97 -7.87
N ASP A 54 -13.68 3.54 -8.69
CA ASP A 54 -13.59 3.89 -10.11
C ASP A 54 -14.79 3.36 -10.93
N LYS A 55 -15.46 2.29 -10.48
CA LYS A 55 -16.69 1.81 -11.13
C LYS A 55 -17.90 2.71 -10.88
N GLU A 56 -17.84 3.53 -9.83
CA GLU A 56 -18.89 4.47 -9.45
C GLU A 56 -18.66 5.87 -10.06
N ILE A 57 -17.70 6.01 -10.98
CA ILE A 57 -17.38 7.29 -11.60
C ILE A 57 -18.56 7.83 -12.42
N ASP A 58 -18.88 9.10 -12.19
CA ASP A 58 -19.92 9.82 -12.91
C ASP A 58 -19.29 10.63 -14.06
N SER A 59 -19.62 10.25 -15.30
CA SER A 59 -19.09 10.88 -16.51
C SER A 59 -19.51 12.34 -16.68
N ASP A 60 -20.55 12.79 -15.96
CA ASP A 60 -20.99 14.18 -16.03
C ASP A 60 -19.93 15.15 -15.49
N TRP A 61 -18.95 14.66 -14.70
CA TRP A 61 -17.81 15.45 -14.24
C TRP A 61 -16.77 15.73 -15.33
N ASP A 62 -16.78 15.03 -16.47
CA ASP A 62 -15.81 15.28 -17.54
C ASP A 62 -15.97 16.69 -18.15
N VAL A 63 -17.17 17.28 -18.06
CA VAL A 63 -17.45 18.62 -18.61
C VAL A 63 -16.63 19.73 -17.95
N VAL A 64 -16.26 19.57 -16.67
CA VAL A 64 -15.47 20.56 -15.91
C VAL A 64 -13.97 20.30 -15.97
N ALA A 65 -13.51 19.24 -16.66
CA ALA A 65 -12.09 18.89 -16.73
C ALA A 65 -11.21 19.98 -17.35
N GLY A 66 -11.79 20.87 -18.16
CA GLY A 66 -11.11 21.98 -18.82
C GLY A 66 -11.23 23.34 -18.10
N ASP A 67 -11.93 23.40 -16.96
CA ASP A 67 -12.14 24.66 -16.26
C ASP A 67 -10.82 25.28 -15.79
N GLY A 68 -10.61 26.56 -16.07
CA GLY A 68 -9.39 27.30 -15.70
C GLY A 68 -8.17 27.10 -16.61
N LEU A 69 -8.27 26.28 -17.67
CA LEU A 69 -7.20 26.12 -18.68
C LEU A 69 -7.24 27.17 -19.80
N GLY A 70 -8.26 28.04 -19.82
CA GLY A 70 -8.47 29.04 -20.87
C GLY A 70 -7.92 30.44 -20.58
N ASP A 71 -7.33 30.70 -19.41
CA ASP A 71 -6.86 32.04 -19.03
C ASP A 71 -5.36 32.21 -19.28
N GLU A 72 -4.99 32.09 -20.55
CA GLU A 72 -3.73 32.62 -21.08
C GLU A 72 -3.98 34.09 -21.49
N THR A 73 -4.11 34.99 -20.52
CA THR A 73 -4.12 36.44 -20.80
C THR A 73 -2.75 36.86 -21.31
N TRP A 74 -2.61 36.99 -22.63
CA TRP A 74 -1.57 37.74 -23.33
C TRP A 74 -1.81 39.24 -23.26
#